data_AF-A0ABD3VF35-F1
#
_entry.id   AF-A0ABD3VF35-F1
#
_cell.length_a   1.000
_cell.length_b   1.000
_cell.length_c   1.000
_cell.angle_alpha   90.00
_cell.angle_beta   90.00
_cell.angle_gamma   90.00
#
_symmetry.space_group_name_H-M   'P 1'
#
loop_
_entity.id
_entity.type
_entity.pdbx_description
1 polymer ?
#
loop_
_entity_poly.entity_id
_entity_poly.type
_entity_poly.pdbx_seq_one_letter_code
_entity_poly.pdbx_strand_id
1 'polypeptide(L)'
;MPMPLVFLTFFGASLAWRPQQGDRFQLQLSGEHIDTSVDADIYDIDLWTKDQTGWNYLKSSANVRKIMLSRLDMAKSKGCDGVDPDNVDGYADGQNTGFHFTAHDQIEYNRWLATEARARHLAVGLKNDVEQVAQLHSSFDWALNEECHKYHECEGYRPFTEEGKAVFNVEYIHSTSHQLTSSERAFCTHPHLPGMTTQFKLESVTSFRILC
;
A
#
# COMPACT_ATOMS: atom_id res chain seq x y z
N MET A 1 38.79 39.09 17.62
CA MET A 1 38.78 37.79 16.90
C MET A 1 37.42 37.17 17.10
N PRO A 2 36.57 36.98 16.07
CA PRO A 2 35.30 36.29 16.27
C PRO A 2 35.53 34.78 16.22
N MET A 3 34.90 34.06 17.16
CA MET A 3 34.83 32.60 17.15
C MET A 3 34.00 32.13 15.93
N PRO A 4 34.40 31.07 15.22
CA PRO A 4 33.54 30.48 14.21
C PRO A 4 32.41 29.70 14.88
N LEU A 5 31.18 30.12 14.60
CA LEU A 5 29.96 29.38 14.90
C LEU A 5 29.98 28.09 14.06
N VAL A 6 30.27 26.95 14.69
CA VAL A 6 30.17 25.64 14.04
C VAL A 6 28.70 25.27 13.98
N PHE A 7 28.05 25.47 12.83
CA PHE A 7 26.83 24.74 12.51
C PHE A 7 27.22 23.27 12.26
N LEU A 8 27.04 22.42 13.26
CA LEU A 8 26.89 20.98 13.01
C LEU A 8 25.53 20.80 12.33
N THR A 9 25.50 20.84 11.00
CA THR A 9 24.45 20.14 10.27
C THR A 9 24.65 18.65 10.55
N PHE A 10 23.84 18.09 11.45
CA PHE A 10 23.56 16.67 11.38
C PHE A 10 22.98 16.44 9.99
N PHE A 11 23.79 15.92 9.07
CA PHE A 11 23.27 15.24 7.90
C PHE A 11 22.49 14.05 8.46
N GLY A 12 21.19 14.29 8.69
CA GLY A 12 20.25 13.28 9.12
C GLY A 12 20.38 12.07 8.21
N ALA A 13 20.20 10.88 8.78
CA ALA A 13 19.98 9.65 8.03
C ALA A 13 19.17 9.98 6.78
N SER A 14 19.62 9.53 5.59
CA SER A 14 18.90 9.80 4.35
C SER A 14 17.43 9.47 4.60
N LEU A 15 16.56 10.49 4.53
CA LEU A 15 15.15 10.29 4.77
C LEU A 15 14.68 9.23 3.78
N ALA A 16 14.24 8.08 4.28
CA ALA A 16 13.62 7.06 3.46
C ALA A 16 12.48 7.75 2.68
N TRP A 17 12.40 7.49 1.38
CA TRP A 17 11.36 8.04 0.53
C TRP A 17 9.98 7.77 1.12
N ARG A 18 9.04 8.71 0.96
CA ARG A 18 7.65 8.55 1.38
C ARG A 18 6.73 9.19 0.35
N PRO A 19 5.64 8.51 -0.04
CA PRO A 19 4.60 9.14 -0.85
C PRO A 19 3.95 10.28 -0.07
N GLN A 20 3.51 11.30 -0.80
CA GLN A 20 2.83 12.49 -0.29
C GLN A 20 1.33 12.43 -0.62
N GLN A 21 0.53 13.16 0.16
CA GLN A 21 -0.89 13.33 -0.18
C GLN A 21 -1.07 13.98 -1.54
N GLY A 22 -1.97 13.41 -2.34
CA GLY A 22 -2.24 13.86 -3.70
C GLY A 22 -1.27 13.33 -4.75
N ASP A 23 -0.27 12.53 -4.39
CA ASP A 23 0.54 11.79 -5.38
C ASP A 23 -0.40 10.95 -6.26
N ARG A 24 -0.15 10.96 -7.57
CA ARG A 24 -0.88 10.14 -8.54
C ARG A 24 -0.21 8.78 -8.59
N PHE A 25 -0.97 7.73 -8.30
CA PHE A 25 -0.45 6.37 -8.33
C PHE A 25 -1.02 5.55 -9.49
N GLN A 26 -0.28 4.52 -9.90
CA GLN A 26 -0.69 3.51 -10.86
C GLN A 26 -0.49 2.14 -10.24
N LEU A 27 -1.57 1.43 -9.94
CA LEU A 27 -1.51 0.00 -9.60
C LEU A 27 -1.54 -0.82 -10.90
N GLN A 28 -0.52 -1.62 -11.16
CA GLN A 28 -0.48 -2.54 -12.28
C GLN A 28 0.16 -3.88 -11.88
N LEU A 29 -0.68 -4.83 -11.49
CA LEU A 29 -0.26 -6.17 -11.06
C LEU A 29 -0.31 -7.20 -12.20
N SER A 30 -0.84 -6.81 -13.37
CA SER A 30 -0.92 -7.70 -14.53
C SER A 30 -0.68 -6.98 -15.86
N GLY A 31 -0.66 -7.75 -16.94
CA GLY A 31 -0.27 -7.32 -18.29
C GLY A 31 1.02 -7.99 -18.75
N GLU A 32 1.42 -7.74 -20.00
CA GLU A 32 2.68 -8.26 -20.56
C GLU A 32 3.89 -7.42 -20.11
N HIS A 33 3.70 -6.09 -20.03
CA HIS A 33 4.72 -5.12 -19.64
C HIS A 33 4.10 -4.01 -18.76
N ILE A 34 4.92 -3.40 -17.90
CA ILE A 34 4.53 -2.19 -17.17
C ILE A 34 4.39 -1.04 -18.17
N ASP A 35 3.22 -0.40 -18.18
CA ASP A 35 2.95 0.71 -19.08
C ASP A 35 3.41 2.02 -18.45
N THR A 36 4.67 2.39 -18.70
CA THR A 36 5.26 3.62 -18.17
C THR A 36 4.84 4.88 -18.93
N SER A 37 3.91 4.78 -19.90
CA SER A 37 3.32 5.96 -20.55
C SER A 37 2.23 6.62 -19.70
N VAL A 38 1.79 5.92 -18.64
CA VAL A 38 0.81 6.42 -17.70
C VAL A 38 1.42 7.58 -16.87
N ASP A 39 0.75 8.72 -16.86
CA ASP A 39 1.22 9.90 -16.11
C ASP A 39 0.97 9.73 -14.60
N ALA A 40 1.91 9.09 -13.92
CA ALA A 40 1.84 8.77 -12.50
C ALA A 40 3.17 9.10 -11.80
N ASP A 41 3.08 9.52 -10.56
CA ASP A 41 4.22 9.84 -9.70
C ASP A 41 4.76 8.55 -9.04
N ILE A 42 3.88 7.55 -8.85
CA ILE A 42 4.17 6.26 -8.20
C ILE A 42 3.59 5.11 -9.02
N TYR A 43 4.36 4.04 -9.15
CA TYR A 43 3.93 2.77 -9.72
C TYR A 43 3.98 1.68 -8.65
N ASP A 44 2.84 1.04 -8.41
CA ASP A 44 2.72 -0.16 -7.60
C ASP A 44 2.58 -1.37 -8.55
N ILE A 45 3.57 -2.25 -8.51
CA ILE A 45 3.77 -3.33 -9.49
C ILE A 45 4.11 -4.63 -8.76
N ASP A 46 3.73 -5.76 -9.37
CA ASP A 46 3.97 -7.07 -8.77
C ASP A 46 5.48 -7.36 -8.65
N LEU A 47 5.91 -7.80 -7.47
CA LEU A 47 7.31 -8.14 -7.19
C LEU A 47 7.80 -9.36 -8.00
N TRP A 48 6.90 -10.23 -8.47
CA TRP A 48 7.11 -11.39 -9.34
C TRP A 48 6.45 -11.20 -10.71
N THR A 49 7.26 -11.10 -11.75
CA THR A 49 6.78 -11.24 -13.13
C THR A 49 6.51 -12.74 -13.41
N LYS A 50 5.27 -13.20 -13.18
CA LYS A 50 4.70 -14.50 -13.58
C LYS A 50 5.60 -15.75 -13.47
N ASP A 51 6.22 -16.01 -12.31
CA ASP A 51 6.68 -17.36 -11.96
C ASP A 51 5.97 -17.89 -10.70
N GLN A 52 4.88 -18.64 -10.93
CA GLN A 52 3.93 -19.11 -9.92
C GLN A 52 4.45 -20.23 -9.00
N THR A 53 5.74 -20.29 -8.72
CA THR A 53 6.36 -21.39 -7.96
C THR A 53 6.34 -21.18 -6.43
N GLY A 54 5.88 -20.03 -5.94
CA GLY A 54 5.97 -19.65 -4.51
C GLY A 54 4.84 -20.15 -3.60
N TRP A 55 3.70 -20.58 -4.13
CA TRP A 55 2.48 -20.83 -3.33
C TRP A 55 2.55 -22.07 -2.42
N ASN A 56 3.34 -23.09 -2.79
CA ASN A 56 3.37 -24.36 -2.06
C ASN A 56 4.28 -24.39 -0.82
N TYR A 57 4.96 -23.28 -0.48
CA TYR A 57 5.96 -23.24 0.60
C TYR A 57 5.46 -22.57 1.91
N LEU A 58 4.24 -22.00 1.92
CA LEU A 58 3.74 -21.09 2.97
C LEU A 58 3.01 -21.77 4.15
N LYS A 59 3.47 -22.94 4.61
CA LYS A 59 2.85 -23.62 5.76
C LYS A 59 3.79 -23.77 6.97
N SER A 60 4.12 -22.65 7.63
CA SER A 60 4.38 -22.51 9.09
C SER A 60 4.85 -21.08 9.44
N SER A 61 4.54 -20.57 10.64
CA SER A 61 4.73 -19.17 11.04
C SER A 61 6.18 -18.66 11.03
N ALA A 62 7.16 -19.51 11.38
CA ALA A 62 8.59 -19.15 11.31
C ALA A 62 9.09 -19.08 9.86
N ASN A 63 8.54 -19.91 8.97
CA ASN A 63 8.86 -19.88 7.55
C ASN A 63 8.26 -18.64 6.87
N VAL A 64 7.04 -18.24 7.24
CA VAL A 64 6.40 -17.04 6.67
C VAL A 64 7.25 -15.80 6.91
N ARG A 65 7.70 -15.58 8.15
CA ARG A 65 8.55 -14.40 8.45
C ARG A 65 9.85 -14.43 7.66
N LYS A 66 10.54 -15.58 7.58
CA LYS A 66 11.76 -15.72 6.78
C LYS A 66 11.54 -15.47 5.27
N ILE A 67 10.40 -15.93 4.74
CA ILE A 67 10.02 -15.70 3.35
C ILE A 67 9.78 -14.20 3.13
N MET A 68 9.06 -13.52 4.02
CA MET A 68 8.85 -12.08 3.92
C MET A 68 10.16 -11.29 4.02
N LEU A 69 11.09 -11.67 4.91
CA LEU A 69 12.42 -11.07 4.94
C LEU A 69 13.12 -11.20 3.59
N SER A 70 13.07 -12.39 2.98
CA SER A 70 13.67 -12.64 1.66
C SER A 70 12.98 -11.82 0.55
N ARG A 71 11.68 -11.58 0.67
CA ARG A 71 10.90 -10.72 -0.25
C ARG A 71 11.28 -9.25 -0.10
N LEU A 72 11.46 -8.77 1.13
CA LEU A 72 11.93 -7.41 1.39
C LEU A 72 13.38 -7.22 0.92
N ASP A 73 14.25 -8.22 1.12
CA ASP A 73 15.61 -8.23 0.58
C ASP A 73 15.58 -8.15 -0.95
N MET A 74 14.67 -8.90 -1.59
CA MET A 74 14.47 -8.87 -3.03
C MET A 74 13.99 -7.50 -3.51
N ALA A 75 12.97 -6.92 -2.88
CA ALA A 75 12.47 -5.59 -3.21
C ALA A 75 13.60 -4.55 -3.13
N LYS A 76 14.41 -4.59 -2.06
CA LYS A 76 15.57 -3.71 -1.93
C LYS A 76 16.60 -3.94 -3.02
N SER A 77 16.91 -5.19 -3.35
CA SER A 77 17.88 -5.52 -4.40
C SER A 77 17.44 -5.08 -5.80
N LYS A 78 16.12 -5.03 -6.03
CA LYS A 78 15.51 -4.54 -7.27
C LYS A 78 15.38 -3.02 -7.32
N GLY A 79 15.77 -2.31 -6.26
CA GLY A 79 15.74 -0.86 -6.19
C GLY A 79 14.35 -0.27 -5.90
N CYS A 80 13.42 -1.07 -5.35
CA CYS A 80 12.13 -0.54 -4.91
C CYS A 80 12.33 0.55 -3.85
N ASP A 81 11.54 1.62 -3.93
CA ASP A 81 11.51 2.68 -2.91
C ASP A 81 10.60 2.30 -1.72
N GLY A 82 9.61 1.45 -1.97
CA GLY A 82 8.72 0.91 -0.95
C GLY A 82 8.05 -0.40 -1.36
N VAL A 83 7.20 -0.93 -0.47
CA VAL A 83 6.45 -2.19 -0.67
C VAL A 83 4.98 -2.02 -0.24
N ASP A 84 4.06 -2.65 -0.99
CA ASP A 84 2.65 -2.85 -0.64
C ASP A 84 2.42 -4.34 -0.27
N PRO A 85 2.53 -4.73 1.02
CA PRO A 85 2.30 -6.10 1.42
C PRO A 85 0.80 -6.41 1.46
N ASP A 86 0.35 -7.25 0.54
CA ASP A 86 -1.04 -7.65 0.40
C ASP A 86 -1.48 -8.71 1.44
N ASN A 87 -2.80 -8.82 1.69
CA ASN A 87 -3.44 -9.76 2.62
C ASN A 87 -2.95 -9.64 4.07
N VAL A 88 -2.86 -8.40 4.57
CA VAL A 88 -2.44 -8.06 5.94
C VAL A 88 -3.62 -7.80 6.87
N ASP A 89 -4.77 -8.41 6.60
CA ASP A 89 -6.05 -8.28 7.29
C ASP A 89 -6.73 -9.65 7.52
N GLY A 90 -5.96 -10.74 7.50
CA GLY A 90 -6.47 -12.11 7.55
C GLY A 90 -7.17 -12.53 8.84
N TYR A 91 -7.19 -11.67 9.87
CA TYR A 91 -8.00 -11.87 11.08
C TYR A 91 -9.47 -11.50 10.89
N ALA A 92 -9.79 -10.67 9.89
CA ALA A 92 -11.10 -10.08 9.72
C ALA A 92 -12.18 -11.13 9.49
N ASP A 93 -13.40 -10.84 9.94
CA ASP A 93 -14.55 -11.74 9.79
C ASP A 93 -14.81 -12.05 8.31
N GLY A 94 -15.08 -13.31 8.01
CA GLY A 94 -15.31 -13.80 6.64
C GLY A 94 -14.05 -14.24 5.90
N GLN A 95 -12.86 -13.99 6.45
CA GLN A 95 -11.62 -14.55 5.92
C GLN A 95 -11.48 -16.04 6.30
N ASN A 96 -11.39 -16.93 5.30
CA ASN A 96 -11.10 -18.34 5.52
C ASN A 96 -9.62 -18.62 5.24
N THR A 97 -8.76 -18.17 6.15
CA THR A 97 -7.31 -18.36 6.02
C THR A 97 -6.88 -19.81 6.32
N GLY A 98 -7.71 -20.57 7.01
CA GLY A 98 -7.34 -21.88 7.57
C GLY A 98 -6.38 -21.80 8.77
N PHE A 99 -6.14 -20.59 9.30
CA PHE A 99 -5.32 -20.33 10.48
C PHE A 99 -6.15 -19.64 11.56
N HIS A 100 -5.88 -19.95 12.83
CA HIS A 100 -6.39 -19.15 13.94
C HIS A 100 -5.54 -17.90 14.06
N PHE A 101 -6.04 -16.79 13.55
CA PHE A 101 -5.40 -15.48 13.58
C PHE A 101 -6.29 -14.52 14.35
N THR A 102 -5.79 -13.93 15.44
CA THR A 102 -6.54 -12.92 16.19
C THR A 102 -6.25 -11.53 15.64
N ALA A 103 -7.12 -10.56 15.97
CA ALA A 103 -6.85 -9.15 15.70
C ALA A 103 -5.48 -8.71 16.28
N HIS A 104 -5.13 -9.20 17.49
CA HIS A 104 -3.84 -8.89 18.10
C HIS A 104 -2.66 -9.47 17.32
N ASP A 105 -2.76 -10.70 16.84
CA ASP A 105 -1.71 -11.34 16.02
C ASP A 105 -1.47 -10.54 14.73
N GLN A 106 -2.52 -10.00 14.12
CA GLN A 106 -2.41 -9.14 12.94
C GLN A 106 -1.65 -7.86 13.25
N ILE A 107 -1.97 -7.18 14.35
CA ILE A 107 -1.27 -5.95 14.75
C ILE A 107 0.23 -6.24 14.95
N GLU A 108 0.56 -7.32 15.66
CA GLU A 108 1.96 -7.69 15.90
C GLU A 108 2.70 -8.05 14.61
N TYR A 109 2.04 -8.76 13.70
CA TYR A 109 2.61 -9.11 12.41
C TYR A 109 2.83 -7.86 11.53
N ASN A 110 1.84 -6.98 11.43
CA ASN A 110 1.88 -5.77 10.61
C ASN A 110 2.97 -4.80 11.12
N ARG A 111 3.09 -4.61 12.44
CA ARG A 111 4.18 -3.83 13.04
C ARG A 111 5.56 -4.42 12.78
N TRP A 112 5.69 -5.74 12.90
CA TRP A 112 6.94 -6.43 12.58
C TRP A 112 7.31 -6.25 11.10
N LEU A 113 6.37 -6.47 10.19
CA LEU A 113 6.59 -6.35 8.76
C LEU A 113 7.05 -4.94 8.38
N ALA A 114 6.39 -3.91 8.94
CA ALA A 114 6.77 -2.54 8.72
C ALA A 114 8.15 -2.17 9.31
N THR A 115 8.51 -2.76 10.44
CA THR A 115 9.86 -2.60 11.04
C THR A 115 10.93 -3.20 10.12
N GLU A 116 10.69 -4.39 9.58
CA GLU A 116 11.63 -5.08 8.68
C GLU A 116 11.78 -4.39 7.32
N ALA A 117 10.71 -3.80 6.79
CA ALA A 117 10.78 -2.98 5.57
C ALA A 117 11.66 -1.75 5.80
N ARG A 118 11.44 -1.01 6.90
CA ARG A 118 12.24 0.18 7.24
C ARG A 118 13.70 -0.15 7.54
N ALA A 119 13.99 -1.30 8.14
CA ALA A 119 15.37 -1.76 8.34
C ALA A 119 16.15 -1.91 7.02
N ARG A 120 15.44 -2.04 5.89
CA ARG A 120 15.99 -2.11 4.52
C ARG A 120 15.87 -0.80 3.76
N HIS A 121 15.47 0.28 4.43
CA HIS A 121 15.18 1.58 3.82
C HIS A 121 14.12 1.46 2.71
N LEU A 122 13.11 0.61 2.93
CA LEU A 122 11.90 0.55 2.13
C LEU A 122 10.78 1.26 2.89
N ALA A 123 10.08 2.14 2.20
CA ALA A 123 8.80 2.65 2.67
C ALA A 123 7.77 1.50 2.67
N VAL A 124 6.74 1.55 3.53
CA VAL A 124 5.74 0.46 3.62
C VAL A 124 4.30 0.96 3.73
N GLY A 125 3.41 0.38 2.92
CA GLY A 125 1.97 0.66 2.90
C GLY A 125 1.16 -0.30 3.77
N LEU A 126 0.09 0.19 4.39
CA LEU A 126 -0.95 -0.66 4.99
C LEU A 126 -2.03 -0.93 3.93
N LYS A 127 -2.25 -2.20 3.60
CA LYS A 127 -3.28 -2.62 2.64
C LYS A 127 -4.57 -2.98 3.37
N ASN A 128 -5.69 -2.33 3.02
CA ASN A 128 -7.01 -2.54 3.61
C ASN A 128 -6.96 -2.40 5.15
N ASP A 129 -7.15 -3.47 5.92
CA ASP A 129 -7.04 -3.51 7.40
C ASP A 129 -7.66 -2.29 8.12
N VAL A 130 -8.81 -1.85 7.61
CA VAL A 130 -9.44 -0.56 7.97
C VAL A 130 -9.73 -0.48 9.47
N GLU A 131 -10.20 -1.58 10.04
CA GLU A 131 -10.57 -1.71 11.44
C GLU A 131 -9.38 -1.52 12.40
N GLN A 132 -8.14 -1.77 11.95
CA GLN A 132 -6.92 -1.61 12.77
C GLN A 132 -6.12 -0.35 12.44
N VAL A 133 -6.57 0.49 11.50
CA VAL A 133 -5.87 1.73 11.10
C VAL A 133 -5.50 2.59 12.30
N ALA A 134 -6.41 2.77 13.27
CA ALA A 134 -6.13 3.56 14.47
C ALA A 134 -4.92 3.04 15.28
N GLN A 135 -4.65 1.73 15.24
CA GLN A 135 -3.55 1.09 15.95
C GLN A 135 -2.28 0.94 15.11
N LEU A 136 -2.39 1.02 13.79
CA LEU A 136 -1.32 0.73 12.84
C LEU A 136 -0.81 1.93 12.05
N HIS A 137 -1.57 3.03 11.88
CA HIS A 137 -1.18 4.15 11.02
C HIS A 137 0.22 4.68 11.30
N SER A 138 0.63 4.80 12.56
CA SER A 138 1.98 5.25 12.97
C SER A 138 3.10 4.30 12.52
N SER A 139 2.78 3.03 12.28
CA SER A 139 3.70 2.00 11.82
C SER A 139 3.84 1.94 10.30
N PHE A 140 3.04 2.66 9.51
CA PHE A 140 3.10 2.64 8.05
C PHE A 140 3.33 4.03 7.47
N ASP A 141 3.86 4.09 6.25
CA ASP A 141 4.22 5.35 5.56
C ASP A 141 3.08 5.85 4.64
N TRP A 142 2.20 4.95 4.16
CA TRP A 142 0.93 5.25 3.46
C TRP A 142 -0.09 4.14 3.70
N ALA A 143 -1.30 4.31 3.17
CA ALA A 143 -2.29 3.24 3.05
C ALA A 143 -2.70 3.03 1.59
N LEU A 144 -3.00 1.78 1.23
CA LEU A 144 -3.66 1.42 -0.01
C LEU A 144 -4.96 0.67 0.33
N ASN A 145 -6.08 1.09 -0.23
CA ASN A 145 -7.38 0.50 -0.02
C ASN A 145 -7.98 0.00 -1.33
N GLU A 146 -8.73 -1.08 -1.27
CA GLU A 146 -9.64 -1.51 -2.34
C GLU A 146 -11.11 -1.30 -1.93
N GLU A 147 -11.82 -0.48 -2.70
CA GLU A 147 -13.26 -0.26 -2.68
C GLU A 147 -13.87 0.46 -1.46
N CYS A 148 -13.15 1.40 -0.84
CA CYS A 148 -13.66 2.04 0.39
C CYS A 148 -14.92 2.85 0.14
N HIS A 149 -15.13 3.35 -1.09
CA HIS A 149 -16.35 4.08 -1.42
C HIS A 149 -17.55 3.12 -1.50
N LYS A 150 -17.36 1.96 -2.11
CA LYS A 150 -18.37 0.89 -2.20
C LYS A 150 -18.78 0.38 -0.83
N TYR A 151 -17.81 0.22 0.07
CA TYR A 151 -18.04 -0.30 1.42
C TYR A 151 -18.28 0.80 2.48
N HIS A 152 -18.29 2.07 2.08
CA HIS A 152 -18.51 3.23 2.95
C HIS A 152 -17.52 3.32 4.14
N GLU A 153 -16.27 2.96 3.89
CA GLU A 153 -15.24 2.84 4.93
C GLU A 153 -14.05 3.79 4.75
N CYS A 154 -14.09 4.70 3.76
CA CYS A 154 -12.98 5.63 3.49
C CYS A 154 -12.58 6.49 4.70
N GLU A 155 -13.57 6.88 5.52
CA GLU A 155 -13.36 7.68 6.74
C GLU A 155 -12.49 6.96 7.80
N GLY A 156 -12.36 5.63 7.70
CA GLY A 156 -11.47 4.82 8.54
C GLY A 156 -9.99 5.18 8.36
N TYR A 157 -9.62 5.72 7.19
CA TYR A 157 -8.24 6.12 6.87
C TYR A 157 -7.85 7.51 7.34
N ARG A 158 -8.76 8.25 7.99
CA ARG A 158 -8.47 9.58 8.56
C ARG A 158 -7.19 9.67 9.40
N PRO A 159 -6.82 8.66 10.23
CA PRO A 159 -5.55 8.71 10.96
C PRO A 159 -4.30 8.82 10.05
N PHE A 160 -4.34 8.31 8.82
CA PHE A 160 -3.26 8.53 7.86
C PHE A 160 -3.28 9.97 7.34
N THR A 161 -4.44 10.47 6.92
CA THR A 161 -4.49 11.79 6.28
C THR A 161 -4.26 12.94 7.27
N GLU A 162 -4.66 12.79 8.53
CA GLU A 162 -4.37 13.78 9.59
C GLU A 162 -2.86 13.86 9.91
N GLU A 163 -2.10 12.79 9.68
CA GLU A 163 -0.64 12.78 9.80
C GLU A 163 0.09 13.22 8.52
N GLY A 164 -0.63 13.68 7.49
CA GLY A 164 -0.03 14.07 6.22
C GLY A 164 0.40 12.89 5.34
N LYS A 165 -0.02 11.65 5.66
CA LYS A 165 0.33 10.45 4.90
C LYS A 165 -0.64 10.25 3.73
N ALA A 166 -0.12 9.68 2.64
CA ALA A 166 -0.90 9.35 1.47
C ALA A 166 -1.89 8.20 1.75
N VAL A 167 -3.06 8.27 1.14
CA VAL A 167 -4.03 7.18 1.08
C VAL A 167 -4.38 6.97 -0.39
N PHE A 168 -4.11 5.79 -0.91
CA PHE A 168 -4.41 5.40 -2.28
C PHE A 168 -5.63 4.49 -2.27
N ASN A 169 -6.66 4.80 -3.03
CA ASN A 169 -7.86 3.99 -3.12
C ASN A 169 -8.07 3.44 -4.53
N VAL A 170 -8.46 2.18 -4.63
CA VAL A 170 -8.78 1.49 -5.88
C VAL A 170 -10.25 1.12 -5.88
N GLU A 171 -11.02 1.60 -6.84
CA GLU A 171 -12.40 1.16 -7.07
C GLU A 171 -12.47 0.27 -8.31
N TYR A 172 -13.30 -0.77 -8.30
CA TYR A 172 -13.41 -1.68 -9.43
C TYR A 172 -14.63 -1.40 -10.31
N ILE A 173 -14.39 -1.24 -11.62
CA ILE A 173 -15.45 -1.13 -12.63
C ILE A 173 -15.86 -2.55 -13.05
N HIS A 174 -17.10 -2.90 -12.77
CA HIS A 174 -17.69 -4.17 -13.23
C HIS A 174 -18.45 -4.03 -14.56
N SER A 175 -18.57 -2.80 -15.08
CA SER A 175 -19.21 -2.54 -16.38
C SER A 175 -18.36 -3.05 -17.56
N THR A 176 -19.00 -3.78 -18.47
CA THR A 176 -18.38 -4.29 -19.70
C THR A 176 -18.01 -3.19 -20.69
N SER A 177 -18.56 -1.98 -20.54
CA SER A 177 -18.22 -0.84 -21.40
C SER A 177 -16.94 -0.11 -20.96
N HIS A 178 -16.33 -0.52 -19.84
CA HIS A 178 -15.18 0.15 -19.21
C HIS A 178 -15.43 1.64 -18.95
N GLN A 179 -16.69 2.01 -18.72
CA GLN A 179 -17.11 3.35 -18.37
C GLN A 179 -17.69 3.37 -16.97
N LEU A 180 -17.40 4.45 -16.25
CA LEU A 180 -18.04 4.73 -14.96
C LEU A 180 -19.56 4.91 -15.15
N THR A 181 -20.32 4.30 -14.26
CA THR A 181 -21.71 4.62 -13.97
C THR A 181 -21.81 6.02 -13.34
N SER A 182 -23.03 6.54 -13.23
CA SER A 182 -23.25 7.82 -12.54
C SER A 182 -22.94 7.74 -11.05
N SER A 183 -23.12 6.58 -10.42
CA SER A 183 -22.75 6.34 -9.01
C SER A 183 -21.25 6.30 -8.81
N GLU A 184 -20.49 5.61 -9.68
CA GLU A 184 -19.02 5.57 -9.59
C GLU A 184 -18.42 6.96 -9.85
N ARG A 185 -18.96 7.72 -10.82
CA ARG A 185 -18.56 9.13 -11.01
C ARG A 185 -18.76 9.98 -9.76
N ALA A 186 -19.76 9.68 -8.94
CA ALA A 186 -20.03 10.45 -7.72
C ALA A 186 -18.89 10.30 -6.69
N PHE A 187 -18.18 9.16 -6.67
CA PHE A 187 -17.02 8.94 -5.79
C PHE A 187 -15.90 9.96 -6.04
N CYS A 188 -15.72 10.38 -7.29
CA CYS A 188 -14.71 11.39 -7.69
C CYS A 188 -15.07 12.81 -7.23
N THR A 189 -16.36 13.09 -7.10
CA THR A 189 -16.86 14.42 -6.74
C THR A 189 -17.14 14.57 -5.25
N HIS A 190 -17.19 13.47 -4.52
CA HIS A 190 -17.39 13.45 -3.08
C HIS A 190 -16.13 12.87 -2.43
N PRO A 191 -15.08 13.67 -2.22
CA PRO A 191 -13.91 13.19 -1.50
C PRO A 191 -14.36 12.91 -0.06
N HIS A 192 -14.65 11.64 0.22
CA HIS A 192 -14.96 11.14 1.56
C HIS A 192 -13.74 11.26 2.49
N LEU A 193 -12.56 11.58 1.96
CA LEU A 193 -11.38 11.89 2.76
C LEU A 193 -10.44 12.84 2.00
N PRO A 194 -10.21 14.08 2.47
CA PRO A 194 -9.19 14.95 1.90
C PRO A 194 -7.80 14.31 1.96
N GLY A 195 -7.03 14.41 0.87
CA GLY A 195 -5.68 13.85 0.77
C GLY A 195 -5.62 12.39 0.27
N MET A 196 -6.76 11.77 -0.01
CA MET A 196 -6.85 10.47 -0.67
C MET A 196 -6.89 10.63 -2.20
N THR A 197 -6.17 9.76 -2.92
CA THR A 197 -6.19 9.66 -4.39
C THR A 197 -6.94 8.40 -4.79
N THR A 198 -7.91 8.47 -5.72
CA THR A 198 -8.72 7.32 -6.12
C THR A 198 -8.52 6.97 -7.59
N GLN A 199 -8.20 5.72 -7.89
CA GLN A 199 -8.22 5.21 -9.26
C GLN A 199 -9.31 4.16 -9.44
N PHE A 200 -9.96 4.17 -10.59
CA PHE A 200 -10.82 3.08 -11.03
C PHE A 200 -10.04 2.10 -11.89
N LYS A 201 -10.16 0.82 -11.61
CA LYS A 201 -9.50 -0.28 -12.32
C LYS A 201 -10.53 -1.31 -12.80
N LEU A 202 -10.12 -2.15 -13.75
CA LEU A 202 -10.78 -3.44 -13.96
C LEU A 202 -10.17 -4.43 -12.95
N GLU A 203 -10.91 -5.48 -12.59
CA GLU A 203 -10.40 -6.58 -11.72
C GLU A 203 -9.16 -7.27 -12.29
N SER A 204 -8.90 -7.12 -13.59
CA SER A 204 -7.66 -7.61 -14.20
C SER A 204 -6.42 -6.85 -13.73
N VAL A 205 -6.56 -5.64 -13.15
CA VAL A 205 -5.46 -4.79 -12.64
C VAL A 205 -4.33 -4.58 -13.68
N THR A 206 -4.72 -4.40 -14.94
CA THR A 206 -3.83 -4.05 -16.07
C THR A 206 -3.46 -2.57 -16.06
N SER A 207 -2.85 -2.03 -17.12
CA SER A 207 -2.52 -0.60 -17.19
C SER A 207 -3.73 0.33 -17.21
N PHE A 208 -4.91 -0.16 -17.63
CA PHE A 208 -6.15 0.62 -17.68
C PHE A 208 -6.44 1.30 -16.33
N ARG A 209 -6.75 2.60 -16.35
CA ARG A 209 -7.28 3.32 -15.20
C ARG A 209 -8.16 4.51 -15.60
N ILE A 210 -9.04 4.92 -14.69
CA ILE A 210 -9.67 6.25 -14.71
C ILE A 210 -9.31 6.91 -13.38
N LEU A 211 -8.68 8.09 -13.42
CA LEU A 211 -8.28 8.81 -12.21
C LEU A 211 -9.36 9.77 -11.72
N CYS A 212 -9.41 9.86 -10.40
CA CYS A 212 -10.05 10.87 -9.59
C CYS A 212 -9.01 11.33 -8.54
#